data_AF-W6MQE3-F1
#
_entry.id   AF-W6MQE3-F1
#
_cell.length_a   1.000
_cell.length_b   1.000
_cell.length_c   1.000
_cell.angle_alpha   90.00
_cell.angle_beta   90.00
_cell.angle_gamma   90.00
#
_symmetry.space_group_name_H-M   'P 1'
#
loop_
_entity.id
_entity.type
_entity.pdbx_description
1 polymer ?
#
loop_
_entity_poly.entity_id
_entity_poly.type
_entity_poly.pdbx_seq_one_letter_code
_entity_poly.pdbx_strand_id
1 'polypeptide(L)'
;MQATNPNSCSLKCFKSETHKQKDEEKQVSDTFGASETTETNQLVSEITMDKDLCAILEDPQMKSLLKEPSLQFHLLTLFEILSDTRLTGEITREGRLDIANKKLAGLRKNGVEQNELIEEFCERVLTLAQQQ
;
A
#
# COMPACT_ATOMS: atom_id res chain seq x y z
N MET A 1 -38.47 -5.35 36.00
CA MET A 1 -38.27 -5.80 34.61
C MET A 1 -36.81 -5.53 34.26
N GLN A 2 -35.96 -6.56 34.25
CA GLN A 2 -34.55 -6.44 33.87
C GLN A 2 -34.37 -7.21 32.56
N ALA A 3 -33.99 -6.51 31.48
CA ALA A 3 -33.63 -7.12 30.22
C ALA A 3 -32.10 -7.22 30.15
N THR A 4 -31.57 -8.41 30.41
CA THR A 4 -30.16 -8.75 30.16
C THR A 4 -30.03 -9.22 28.72
N ASN A 5 -29.36 -8.42 27.89
CA ASN A 5 -29.08 -8.72 26.49
C ASN A 5 -27.99 -9.82 26.42
N PRO A 6 -28.26 -11.05 25.93
CA PRO A 6 -27.36 -12.19 26.07
C PRO A 6 -26.62 -12.45 24.77
N ASN A 7 -25.66 -11.60 24.40
CA ASN A 7 -24.77 -11.87 23.28
C ASN A 7 -23.30 -11.62 23.63
N SER A 8 -22.87 -12.11 24.80
CA SER A 8 -21.44 -12.29 25.08
C SER A 8 -20.99 -13.65 24.54
N CYS A 9 -20.58 -13.70 23.27
CA CYS A 9 -19.99 -14.91 22.70
C CYS A 9 -18.56 -15.05 23.22
N SER A 10 -18.36 -15.83 24.28
CA SER A 10 -17.03 -16.10 24.86
C SER A 10 -16.24 -17.07 23.97
N LEU A 11 -14.90 -16.99 24.00
CA LEU A 11 -13.95 -17.86 23.27
C LEU A 11 -14.16 -19.38 23.45
N LYS A 12 -14.99 -19.79 24.42
CA LYS A 12 -15.43 -21.18 24.61
C LYS A 12 -16.43 -21.65 23.53
N CYS A 13 -17.21 -20.74 22.93
CA CYS A 13 -18.16 -21.05 21.84
C CYS A 13 -17.46 -21.32 20.50
N PHE A 14 -16.27 -20.74 20.31
CA PHE A 14 -15.45 -20.90 19.09
C PHE A 14 -14.85 -22.31 18.94
N LYS A 15 -14.72 -23.08 20.02
CA LYS A 15 -13.99 -24.36 20.03
C LYS A 15 -14.86 -25.60 20.28
N SER A 16 -16.18 -25.49 20.21
CA SER A 16 -17.11 -26.62 20.30
C SER A 16 -17.61 -27.03 18.91
N GLU A 17 -17.55 -28.33 18.58
CA GLU A 17 -17.98 -28.97 17.31
C GLU A 17 -19.46 -28.77 16.92
N THR A 18 -20.24 -28.02 17.69
CA THR A 18 -21.65 -27.70 17.42
C THR A 18 -21.88 -26.35 16.76
N HIS A 19 -20.83 -25.62 16.36
CA HIS A 19 -20.98 -24.38 15.57
C HIS A 19 -21.24 -24.69 14.09
N LYS A 20 -22.47 -25.06 13.75
CA LYS A 20 -22.96 -25.02 12.37
C LYS A 20 -23.32 -23.58 12.03
N GLN A 21 -22.40 -22.87 11.38
CA GLN A 21 -22.75 -21.63 10.70
C GLN A 21 -23.72 -22.02 9.57
N LYS A 22 -24.92 -21.45 9.61
CA LYS A 22 -25.97 -21.69 8.62
C LYS A 22 -25.57 -20.88 7.39
N ASP A 23 -24.94 -21.55 6.42
CA ASP A 23 -24.73 -21.00 5.09
C ASP A 23 -26.12 -20.83 4.43
N GLU A 24 -26.54 -19.59 4.22
CA GLU A 24 -27.66 -19.27 3.33
C GLU A 24 -27.13 -19.16 1.90
N GLU A 25 -27.09 -20.31 1.24
CA GLU A 25 -26.92 -20.47 -0.20
C GLU A 25 -28.21 -20.03 -0.90
N LYS A 26 -28.15 -19.02 -1.76
CA LYS A 26 -29.27 -18.63 -2.63
C LYS A 26 -28.81 -18.65 -4.09
N GLN A 27 -29.04 -19.79 -4.75
CA GLN A 27 -28.98 -19.95 -6.21
C GLN A 27 -30.34 -19.65 -6.86
N VAL A 28 -30.32 -18.83 -7.93
CA VAL A 28 -31.08 -18.94 -9.21
C VAL A 28 -30.71 -17.69 -10.05
N SER A 29 -30.50 -17.66 -11.36
CA SER A 29 -30.41 -18.62 -12.47
C SER A 29 -30.01 -17.81 -13.73
N ASP A 30 -29.28 -18.41 -14.67
CA ASP A 30 -28.79 -17.83 -15.94
C ASP A 30 -29.85 -17.18 -16.86
N THR A 31 -29.48 -16.09 -17.58
CA THR A 31 -29.47 -15.99 -19.06
C THR A 31 -29.06 -14.60 -19.57
N PHE A 32 -27.98 -14.60 -20.37
CA PHE A 32 -27.47 -13.65 -21.38
C PHE A 32 -28.09 -12.26 -21.59
N GLY A 33 -27.20 -11.25 -21.63
CA GLY A 33 -27.42 -9.96 -22.29
C GLY A 33 -26.16 -9.09 -22.24
N ALA A 34 -25.47 -8.98 -23.38
CA ALA A 34 -24.38 -8.05 -23.60
C ALA A 34 -24.87 -6.59 -23.55
N SER A 35 -24.14 -5.72 -22.86
CA SER A 35 -23.99 -4.27 -23.12
C SER A 35 -22.96 -3.74 -22.11
N GLU A 36 -21.70 -3.53 -22.50
CA GLU A 36 -21.20 -2.23 -22.97
C GLU A 36 -21.53 -1.04 -22.05
N THR A 37 -20.43 -0.50 -21.49
CA THR A 37 -20.16 0.89 -21.09
C THR A 37 -21.02 1.53 -20.00
N THR A 38 -20.36 1.91 -18.90
CA THR A 38 -20.19 3.34 -18.51
C THR A 38 -19.24 3.41 -17.30
N GLU A 39 -18.04 3.95 -17.53
CA GLU A 39 -17.57 5.19 -16.90
C GLU A 39 -16.79 5.01 -15.59
N THR A 40 -15.54 4.53 -15.72
CA THR A 40 -14.50 4.91 -14.76
C THR A 40 -13.96 6.28 -15.19
N ASN A 41 -14.72 7.33 -14.85
CA ASN A 41 -14.33 8.70 -15.13
C ASN A 41 -13.14 9.11 -14.23
N GLN A 42 -12.02 9.36 -14.89
CA GLN A 42 -11.07 10.44 -14.63
C GLN A 42 -10.71 10.78 -13.18
N LEU A 43 -9.51 10.33 -12.78
CA LEU A 43 -8.53 11.23 -12.16
C LEU A 43 -7.12 10.80 -12.57
N VAL A 44 -6.86 10.72 -13.88
CA VAL A 44 -5.50 10.89 -14.38
C VAL A 44 -5.30 12.40 -14.41
N SER A 45 -4.93 12.97 -13.26
CA SER A 45 -4.25 14.26 -13.26
C SER A 45 -3.14 14.15 -14.31
N GLU A 46 -3.09 15.06 -15.27
CA GLU A 46 -1.92 15.23 -16.13
C GLU A 46 -0.73 15.42 -15.20
N ILE A 47 -0.03 14.32 -14.90
CA ILE A 47 1.24 14.38 -14.23
C ILE A 47 2.12 15.02 -15.28
N THR A 48 2.34 16.32 -15.17
CA THR A 48 3.47 16.98 -15.81
C THR A 48 4.68 16.34 -15.14
N MET A 49 5.07 15.17 -15.65
CA MET A 49 6.20 14.42 -15.14
C MET A 49 7.39 15.35 -15.30
N ASP A 50 8.04 15.64 -14.18
CA ASP A 50 9.30 16.34 -14.21
C ASP A 50 10.24 15.60 -15.17
N LYS A 51 11.03 16.33 -15.96
CA LYS A 51 11.95 15.70 -16.92
C LYS A 51 12.90 14.75 -16.19
N ASP A 52 13.24 15.11 -14.95
CA ASP A 52 14.11 14.37 -14.05
C ASP A 52 13.47 13.03 -13.64
N LEU A 53 12.16 13.03 -13.36
CA LEU A 53 11.39 11.82 -13.05
C LEU A 53 11.24 10.92 -14.28
N CYS A 54 11.02 11.49 -15.47
CA CYS A 54 11.00 10.72 -16.72
C CYS A 54 12.33 10.00 -16.96
N ALA A 55 13.46 10.70 -16.80
CA ALA A 55 14.79 10.11 -16.97
C ALA A 55 15.04 8.96 -16.00
N ILE A 56 14.60 9.10 -14.73
CA ILE A 56 14.69 8.03 -13.74
C ILE A 56 13.83 6.82 -14.12
N LEU A 57 12.60 7.05 -14.57
CA LEU A 57 11.66 5.98 -14.95
C LEU A 57 12.05 5.26 -16.24
N GLU A 58 12.80 5.92 -17.13
CA GLU A 58 13.27 5.31 -18.38
C GLU A 58 14.48 4.39 -18.19
N ASP A 59 15.23 4.57 -17.10
CA ASP A 59 16.44 3.82 -16.79
C ASP A 59 16.20 2.29 -16.69
N PRO A 60 16.97 1.44 -17.42
CA PRO A 60 16.79 0.00 -17.39
C PRO A 60 17.01 -0.65 -16.02
N GLN A 61 17.97 -0.14 -15.23
CA GLN A 61 18.24 -0.66 -13.89
C GLN A 61 17.10 -0.30 -12.94
N MET A 62 16.63 0.95 -12.97
CA MET A 62 15.47 1.40 -12.21
C MET A 62 14.20 0.59 -12.52
N LYS A 63 13.92 0.35 -13.81
CA LYS A 63 12.80 -0.51 -14.24
C LYS A 63 12.90 -1.94 -13.72
N SER A 64 14.11 -2.45 -13.54
CA SER A 64 14.34 -3.81 -13.02
C SER A 64 14.12 -3.83 -11.51
N LEU A 65 14.71 -2.88 -10.79
CA LEU A 65 14.52 -2.72 -9.34
C LEU A 65 13.04 -2.56 -8.97
N LEU A 66 12.31 -1.70 -9.69
CA LEU A 66 10.90 -1.43 -9.42
C LEU A 66 9.97 -2.64 -9.65
N LYS A 67 10.44 -3.74 -10.23
CA LYS A 67 9.67 -5.00 -10.33
C LYS A 67 9.78 -5.86 -9.08
N GLU A 68 10.77 -5.62 -8.22
CA GLU A 68 10.99 -6.43 -7.03
C GLU A 68 9.87 -6.20 -5.99
N PRO A 69 9.12 -7.23 -5.59
CA PRO A 69 7.98 -7.07 -4.67
C PRO A 69 8.38 -6.51 -3.30
N SER A 70 9.56 -6.88 -2.80
CA SER A 70 10.08 -6.36 -1.53
C SER A 70 10.34 -4.87 -1.60
N LEU A 71 10.89 -4.37 -2.72
CA LEU A 71 11.11 -2.94 -2.91
C LEU A 71 9.76 -2.21 -3.00
N GLN A 72 8.83 -2.72 -3.81
CA GLN A 72 7.49 -2.15 -3.95
C GLN A 72 6.76 -2.01 -2.61
N PHE A 73 6.82 -3.03 -1.76
CA PHE A 73 6.24 -3.00 -0.41
C PHE A 73 6.81 -1.86 0.44
N HIS A 74 8.13 -1.70 0.45
CA HIS A 74 8.79 -0.63 1.22
C HIS A 74 8.49 0.76 0.63
N LEU A 75 8.49 0.91 -0.69
CA LEU A 75 8.11 2.17 -1.36
C LEU A 75 6.66 2.54 -1.09
N LEU A 76 5.75 1.56 -1.12
CA LEU A 76 4.34 1.76 -0.76
C LEU A 76 4.21 2.22 0.69
N THR A 77 4.94 1.60 1.62
CA THR A 77 4.95 2.00 3.04
C THR A 77 5.39 3.46 3.19
N LEU A 78 6.47 3.87 2.51
CA LEU A 78 6.94 5.26 2.53
C LEU A 78 5.92 6.22 1.91
N PHE A 79 5.28 5.82 0.81
CA PHE A 79 4.22 6.58 0.17
C PHE A 79 3.01 6.78 1.08
N GLU A 80 2.57 5.74 1.79
CA GLU A 80 1.47 5.79 2.77
C GLU A 80 1.81 6.73 3.93
N ILE A 81 3.04 6.66 4.47
CA ILE A 81 3.50 7.61 5.51
C ILE A 81 3.42 9.06 5.01
N LEU A 82 3.80 9.32 3.77
CA LEU A 82 3.79 10.67 3.20
C LEU A 82 2.38 11.19 2.88
N SER A 83 1.45 10.27 2.57
CA SER A 83 0.13 10.61 2.02
C SER A 83 -0.99 10.55 3.05
N ASP A 84 -0.91 9.64 4.04
CA ASP A 84 -1.98 9.38 5.00
C ASP A 84 -1.67 9.99 6.38
N THR A 85 -2.46 11.01 6.73
CA THR A 85 -2.40 11.67 8.04
C THR A 85 -2.94 10.80 9.18
N ARG A 86 -3.80 9.83 8.88
CA ARG A 86 -4.39 8.92 9.89
C ARG A 86 -3.41 7.84 10.32
N LEU A 87 -2.57 7.38 9.39
CA LEU A 87 -1.52 6.41 9.67
C LEU A 87 -0.45 6.99 10.61
N THR A 88 -0.04 8.23 10.35
CA THR A 88 1.07 8.88 11.07
C THR A 88 0.62 9.69 12.29
N GLY A 89 -0.63 10.15 12.31
CA GLY A 89 -1.11 11.14 13.29
C GLY A 89 -0.60 12.57 13.01
N GLU A 90 0.16 12.77 11.93
CA GLU A 90 0.78 14.05 11.59
C GLU A 90 -0.03 14.80 10.52
N ILE A 91 -0.51 15.98 10.89
CA ILE A 91 -1.32 16.84 10.00
C ILE A 91 -0.42 17.56 8.99
N THR A 92 0.77 17.96 9.42
CA THR A 92 1.72 18.72 8.59
C THR A 92 2.49 17.81 7.65
N ARG A 93 2.83 18.34 6.47
CA ARG A 93 3.65 17.60 5.49
C ARG A 93 5.05 17.37 6.04
N GLU A 94 5.58 18.33 6.78
CA GLU A 94 6.89 18.31 7.41
C GLU A 94 6.99 17.19 8.45
N GLY A 95 5.98 17.02 9.31
CA GLY A 95 5.96 15.92 10.29
C GLY A 95 5.94 14.55 9.61
N ARG A 96 5.17 14.40 8.52
CA ARG A 96 5.15 13.16 7.73
C ARG A 96 6.49 12.90 7.02
N LEU A 97 7.14 13.94 6.50
CA LEU A 97 8.49 13.84 5.94
C LEU A 97 9.50 13.35 6.99
N ASP A 98 9.44 13.86 8.21
CA ASP A 98 10.32 13.42 9.30
C ASP A 98 10.14 11.93 9.63
N ILE A 99 8.90 11.45 9.66
CA ILE A 99 8.59 10.03 9.87
C ILE A 99 9.09 9.19 8.69
N ALA A 100 8.82 9.62 7.46
CA ALA A 100 9.27 8.91 6.26
C ALA A 100 10.80 8.84 6.19
N ASN A 101 11.49 9.93 6.54
CA ASN A 101 12.95 9.99 6.60
C ASN A 101 13.51 9.03 7.67
N LYS A 102 12.90 8.96 8.85
CA LYS A 102 13.29 7.96 9.88
C LYS A 102 13.10 6.53 9.38
N LYS A 103 11.97 6.25 8.72
CA LYS A 103 11.72 4.92 8.14
C LYS A 103 12.73 4.58 7.05
N LEU A 104 12.98 5.51 6.11
CA LEU A 104 13.96 5.33 5.05
C LEU A 104 15.37 5.13 5.60
N ALA A 105 15.79 5.91 6.61
CA ALA A 105 17.07 5.73 7.28
C ALA A 105 17.21 4.34 7.94
N GLY A 106 16.12 3.80 8.48
CA GLY A 106 16.09 2.43 9.02
C GLY A 106 16.23 1.34 7.96
N LEU A 107 15.81 1.61 6.71
CA LEU A 107 15.90 0.68 5.57
C LEU A 107 17.23 0.78 4.81
N ARG A 108 17.95 1.89 4.95
CA ARG A 108 19.25 2.12 4.29
C ARG A 108 20.39 1.41 4.99
N LYS A 109 21.58 1.46 4.39
CA LYS A 109 22.81 0.88 4.94
C LYS A 109 23.06 1.32 6.39
N ASN A 110 23.38 0.36 7.25
CA ASN A 110 23.53 0.52 8.71
C ASN A 110 22.22 0.81 9.48
N GLY A 111 21.07 0.76 8.81
CA GLY A 111 19.76 0.83 9.44
C GLY A 111 19.36 -0.50 10.10
N VAL A 112 18.42 -0.43 11.05
CA VAL A 112 17.95 -1.60 11.82
C VAL A 112 17.15 -2.60 10.98
N GLU A 113 16.54 -2.14 9.90
CA GLU A 113 15.75 -2.93 8.94
C GLU A 113 16.40 -2.85 7.56
N GLN A 114 17.74 -2.77 7.50
CA GLN A 114 18.48 -2.59 6.25
C GLN A 114 18.00 -3.55 5.17
N ASN A 115 17.73 -3.00 3.98
CA ASN A 115 17.32 -3.74 2.80
C ASN A 115 18.23 -3.36 1.62
N GLU A 116 18.88 -4.35 1.03
CA GLU A 116 19.84 -4.15 -0.07
C GLU A 116 19.19 -3.50 -1.30
N LEU A 117 17.95 -3.90 -1.63
CA LEU A 117 17.21 -3.32 -2.76
C LEU A 117 16.87 -1.85 -2.53
N ILE A 118 16.60 -1.46 -1.27
CA ILE A 118 16.38 -0.05 -0.92
C ILE A 118 17.67 0.75 -1.09
N GLU A 119 18.82 0.23 -0.64
CA GLU A 119 20.09 0.93 -0.82
C GLU A 119 20.43 1.07 -2.30
N GLU A 120 20.33 -0.01 -3.09
CA GLU A 120 20.60 0.02 -4.53
C GLU A 120 19.65 0.99 -5.26
N PHE A 121 18.36 0.98 -4.90
CA PHE A 121 17.38 1.94 -5.42
C PHE A 121 17.77 3.39 -5.10
N CYS A 122 18.11 3.69 -3.84
CA CYS A 122 18.51 5.03 -3.43
C CYS A 122 19.79 5.49 -4.13
N GLU A 123 20.81 4.63 -4.21
CA GLU A 123 22.05 4.92 -4.91
C GLU A 123 21.80 5.20 -6.40
N ARG A 124 20.93 4.42 -7.05
CA ARG A 124 20.59 4.62 -8.46
C ARG A 124 19.83 5.93 -8.69
N VAL A 125 18.83 6.24 -7.85
CA VAL A 125 18.10 7.53 -7.92
C VAL A 125 19.07 8.70 -7.75
N LEU A 126 19.96 8.66 -6.75
CA LEU A 126 20.93 9.73 -6.50
C LEU A 126 21.90 9.90 -7.68
N THR A 127 22.38 8.79 -8.25
CA THR A 127 23.26 8.81 -9.41
C THR A 127 22.59 9.50 -10.60
N LEU A 128 21.32 9.16 -10.88
CA LEU A 128 20.56 9.75 -12.00
C LEU A 128 20.19 11.22 -11.75
N ALA A 129 20.00 11.62 -10.49
CA ALA A 129 19.74 13.01 -10.12
C ALA A 129 21.00 13.90 -10.20
N GLN A 130 22.20 13.33 -10.06
CA GLN A 130 23.48 14.06 -10.11
C GLN A 130 24.12 14.12 -11.50
N GLN A 131 23.65 13.30 -12.45
CA GLN A 131 24.16 13.25 -13.83
C GLN A 131 23.52 14.30 -14.75
N GLN A 132 22.88 15.31 -14.17
CA GLN A 132 22.17 16.40 -14.85
C GLN A 132 22.81 17.73 -14.51
#